data_AF-X0LVJ9-F1
#
_entry.id   AF-X0LVJ9-F1
#
_cell.length_a   1.000
_cell.length_b   1.000
_cell.length_c   1.000
_cell.angle_alpha   90.00
_cell.angle_beta   90.00
_cell.angle_gamma   90.00
#
_symmetry.space_group_name_H-M   'P 1'
#
loop_
_entity.id
_entity.type
_entity.pdbx_description
1 polymer ?
#
loop_
_entity_poly.entity_id
_entity_poly.type
_entity_poly.pdbx_seq_one_letter_code
_entity_poly.pdbx_strand_id
1 'polypeptide(L)' 'MSMVLRDRMFEDMTFQEWEMTTRPKVQGTWNLHNASPAAKCPLDFFLLFSSLSGILGQVGQANYASANTFLDAFARY' A
#
# COMPACT_ATOMS: atom_id res chain seq x y z
N MET A 1 -0.28 9.55 5.17
CA MET A 1 0.24 8.61 4.15
C MET A 1 1.54 8.02 4.64
N SER A 2 1.47 6.88 5.32
CA SER A 2 2.64 6.21 5.88
C SER A 2 3.23 5.22 4.87
N MET A 3 4.54 5.06 4.94
CA MET A 3 5.33 4.22 4.04
C MET A 3 6.53 3.70 4.82
N VAL A 4 6.89 2.45 4.59
CA VAL A 4 8.11 1.83 5.11
C VAL A 4 8.76 1.08 3.96
N LEU A 5 10.05 1.33 3.72
CA LEU A 5 10.82 0.65 2.69
C LEU A 5 11.70 -0.43 3.31
N ARG A 6 11.68 -1.61 2.70
CA ARG A 6 12.51 -2.77 3.02
C ARG A 6 12.89 -3.44 1.71
N ASP A 7 13.71 -2.73 0.95
CA ASP A 7 14.12 -3.14 -0.38
C ASP A 7 15.08 -4.33 -0.26
N ARG A 8 14.73 -5.42 -0.94
CA ARG A 8 15.51 -6.64 -0.99
C ARG A 8 15.11 -7.48 -2.19
N MET A 9 16.05 -8.23 -2.75
CA MET A 9 15.70 -9.27 -3.72
C MET A 9 14.64 -10.19 -3.12
N PHE A 10 13.67 -10.58 -3.95
CA PHE A 10 12.52 -11.34 -3.48
C PHE A 10 12.94 -12.65 -2.80
N GLU A 11 13.98 -13.31 -3.31
CA GLU A 11 14.53 -14.55 -2.77
C GLU A 11 15.08 -14.40 -1.34
N ASP A 12 15.62 -13.23 -0.99
CA ASP A 12 16.19 -12.96 0.33
C ASP A 12 15.22 -12.22 1.26
N MET A 13 14.04 -11.84 0.75
CA MET A 13 13.05 -11.03 1.45
C MET A 13 12.38 -11.82 2.56
N THR A 14 12.55 -11.37 3.80
CA THR A 14 11.84 -11.98 4.92
C THR A 14 10.36 -11.62 4.89
N PHE A 15 9.52 -12.50 5.42
CA PHE A 15 8.09 -12.21 5.55
C PHE A 15 7.83 -10.98 6.44
N GLN A 16 8.66 -10.75 7.45
CA GLN A 16 8.55 -9.56 8.30
C GLN A 16 8.81 -8.27 7.51
N GLU A 17 9.80 -8.25 6.60
CA GLU A 17 10.06 -7.11 5.71
C GLU A 17 8.91 -6.89 4.72
N TRP A 18 8.34 -7.98 4.19
CA TRP A 18 7.14 -7.91 3.37
C TRP A 18 5.98 -7.25 4.12
N GLU A 19 5.64 -7.73 5.32
CA GLU A 19 4.56 -7.18 6.14
C GLU A 19 4.82 -5.73 6.53
N MET A 20 6.04 -5.39 6.97
CA MET A 20 6.40 -4.03 7.34
C MET A 20 6.14 -3.03 6.20
N THR A 21 6.45 -3.40 4.95
CA THR A 21 6.28 -2.53 3.79
C THR A 21 4.83 -2.50 3.27
N THR A 22 4.14 -3.64 3.28
CA THR A 22 2.78 -3.74 2.71
C THR A 22 1.69 -3.21 3.66
N ARG A 23 1.77 -3.50 4.96
CA ARG A 23 0.72 -3.18 5.93
C ARG A 23 0.29 -1.70 5.95
N PRO A 24 1.20 -0.70 5.91
CA PRO A 24 0.81 0.70 5.95
C PRO A 24 -0.09 1.12 4.79
N LYS A 25 0.12 0.54 3.60
CA LYS A 25 -0.66 0.85 2.40
C LYS A 25 -1.89 -0.04 2.26
N VAL A 26 -1.79 -1.32 2.57
CA VAL A 26 -2.92 -2.25 2.40
C VAL A 26 -3.90 -2.11 3.57
N GLN A 27 -3.50 -2.58 4.75
CA GLN A 27 -4.34 -2.53 5.94
C GLN A 27 -4.65 -1.09 6.37
N GLY A 28 -3.67 -0.19 6.25
CA GLY A 28 -3.87 1.23 6.58
C GLY A 28 -4.97 1.87 5.74
N THR A 29 -4.96 1.66 4.42
CA THR A 29 -6.02 2.16 3.53
C THR A 29 -7.37 1.55 3.85
N TRP A 30 -7.42 0.23 4.07
CA TRP A 30 -8.67 -0.45 4.43
C TRP A 30 -9.26 0.10 5.74
N ASN A 31 -8.41 0.33 6.74
CA ASN A 31 -8.84 0.90 8.01
C ASN A 31 -9.40 2.31 7.85
N LEU A 32 -8.71 3.16 7.08
CA LEU A 32 -9.17 4.53 6.83
C LEU A 32 -10.49 4.57 6.05
N HIS A 33 -10.62 3.71 5.03
CA HIS A 33 -11.86 3.57 4.26
C HIS A 33 -13.06 3.22 5.14
N ASN A 34 -12.89 2.29 6.09
CA ASN A 34 -13.96 1.88 7.00
C ASN A 34 -14.21 2.89 8.14
N ALA A 35 -13.20 3.64 8.55
CA ALA A 35 -13.31 4.61 9.64
C ALA A 35 -14.22 5.80 9.30
N SER A 36 -14.17 6.29 8.06
CA SER A 36 -14.99 7.45 7.64
C SER A 36 -16.51 7.18 7.75
N PRO A 37 -17.06 6.09 7.19
CA PRO A 37 -18.46 5.72 7.38
C PRO A 37 -18.82 5.47 8.84
N ALA A 38 -17.97 4.76 9.58
CA ALA A 38 -18.19 4.47 11.01
C ALA A 38 -18.30 5.75 11.85
N ALA A 39 -17.53 6.79 11.50
CA ALA A 39 -17.58 8.10 12.14
C ALA A 39 -18.66 9.03 11.58
N LYS A 40 -19.45 8.60 10.58
CA LYS A 40 -20.41 9.44 9.84
C LYS A 40 -19.77 10.73 9.29
N CYS A 41 -18.51 10.63 8.87
CA CYS A 41 -17.72 11.73 8.36
C CYS A 41 -17.55 11.56 6.84
N PRO A 42 -18.42 12.18 6.00
CA PRO A 42 -18.28 12.10 4.55
C PRO A 42 -17.01 12.83 4.13
N LEU A 43 -16.22 12.20 3.25
CA LEU A 43 -14.99 12.77 2.72
C LEU A 43 -15.26 13.36 1.34
N ASP A 44 -14.78 14.59 1.09
CA ASP A 44 -14.75 15.17 -0.26
C ASP A 44 -13.71 14.47 -1.15
N PHE A 45 -12.62 13.99 -0.54
CA PHE A 45 -11.52 13.32 -1.24
C PHE A 45 -10.90 12.21 -0.40
N PHE A 46 -10.57 11.09 -1.05
CA PHE A 46 -9.77 10.01 -0.47
C PHE A 46 -8.52 9.79 -1.34
N LEU A 47 -7.43 10.49 -1.00
CA LEU A 47 -6.21 10.52 -1.81
C LEU A 47 -5.25 9.40 -1.40
N LEU A 48 -4.77 8.64 -2.39
CA LEU A 48 -3.80 7.56 -2.23
C LEU A 48 -2.58 7.84 -3.10
N PHE A 49 -1.39 7.72 -2.54
CA PHE A 49 -0.14 7.89 -3.27
C PHE A 49 0.43 6.53 -3.65
N SER A 50 0.36 6.20 -4.93
CA SER A 50 0.97 5.02 -5.53
C SER A 50 2.38 5.32 -6.05
N SER A 51 2.92 4.45 -6.90
CA SER A 51 4.23 4.56 -7.51
C SER A 51 4.27 3.79 -8.84
N LEU A 52 5.08 4.27 -9.80
CA LEU A 52 5.37 3.55 -11.03
C LEU A 52 5.87 2.11 -10.79
N SER A 53 6.49 1.85 -9.64
CA SER A 53 6.92 0.50 -9.24
C SER A 53 5.76 -0.52 -9.21
N GLY A 54 4.53 -0.10 -8.91
CA GLY A 54 3.35 -0.98 -8.92
C GLY A 54 2.87 -1.37 -10.32
N ILE A 55 3.39 -0.73 -11.37
CA ILE A 55 2.99 -0.95 -12.77
C ILE A 55 4.16 -1.54 -13.57
N LEU A 56 5.33 -0.89 -13.51
CA LEU A 56 6.51 -1.27 -14.28
C LEU A 56 7.43 -2.24 -13.52
N GLY A 57 7.26 -2.35 -12.21
CA GLY A 57 8.20 -3.04 -11.33
C GLY A 57 9.43 -2.20 -11.01
N GLN A 58 10.14 -2.62 -9.96
CA GLN A 58 11.48 -2.15 -9.63
C GLN A 58 12.21 -3.31 -8.95
N VAL A 59 13.44 -3.58 -9.37
CA VAL A 59 14.23 -4.69 -8.83
C VAL A 59 14.49 -4.45 -7.34
N GLY A 60 14.24 -5.46 -6.52
CA GLY A 60 14.36 -5.37 -5.06
C GLY A 60 13.15 -4.75 -4.34
N GLN A 61 12.08 -4.39 -5.06
CA GLN A 61 10.92 -3.71 -4.47
C GLN A 61 9.62 -4.50 -4.64
N ALA A 62 9.65 -5.84 -4.59
CA ALA A 62 8.45 -6.67 -4.77
C ALA A 62 7.34 -6.37 -3.74
N ASN A 63 7.71 -6.17 -2.47
CA ASN A 63 6.80 -5.76 -1.39
C ASN A 63 6.22 -4.35 -1.60
N TYR A 64 7.04 -3.40 -2.03
CA TYR A 64 6.62 -2.03 -2.27
C TYR A 64 5.75 -1.92 -3.52
N ALA A 65 6.13 -2.56 -4.61
CA ALA A 65 5.36 -2.65 -5.84
C ALA A 65 3.96 -3.23 -5.57
N SER A 66 3.88 -4.38 -4.89
CA SER A 66 2.58 -5.02 -4.58
C SER A 66 1.68 -4.13 -3.73
N ALA A 67 2.24 -3.43 -2.75
CA ALA A 67 1.50 -2.49 -1.92
C ALA A 67 0.92 -1.31 -2.73
N ASN A 68 1.64 -0.83 -3.75
CA ASN A 68 1.16 0.23 -4.64
C ASN A 68 0.15 -0.28 -5.66
N THR A 69 0.35 -1.48 -6.24
CA THR A 69 -0.63 -2.13 -7.10
C THR A 69 -1.97 -2.31 -6.37
N PHE A 70 -1.95 -2.65 -5.07
CA PHE A 70 -3.16 -2.67 -4.24
C PHE A 70 -3.85 -1.30 -4.22
N LEU A 71 -3.12 -0.19 -4.00
CA LEU A 71 -3.71 1.15 -3.99
C LEU A 71 -4.32 1.53 -5.35
N ASP A 72 -3.65 1.17 -6.44
CA ASP A 72 -4.12 1.43 -7.80
C ASP A 72 -5.44 0.69 -8.09
N ALA A 73 -5.55 -0.57 -7.63
CA ALA A 73 -6.76 -1.36 -7.73
C ALA A 73 -7.85 -0.84 -6.79
N PHE A 74 -7.50 -0.51 -5.54
CA PHE A 74 -8.42 -0.02 -4.53
C PHE A 74 -9.06 1.31 -4.94
N ALA A 75 -8.33 2.19 -5.61
CA ALA A 75 -8.88 3.45 -6.12
C ALA A 75 -9.98 3.26 -7.18
N ARG A 76 -10.17 2.05 -7.71
CA ARG A 76 -11.20 1.68 -8.69
C ARG A 76 -12.31 0.79 -8.14
N TYR A 77 -12.19 0.35 -6.88
CA TYR A 77 -13.19 -0.46 -6.16
C TYR A 77 -14.32 0.44 -5.64
#